data_AF-A0A1L5F8P3-F1
#
_entry.id   AF-A0A1L5F8P3-F1
#
_cell.length_a   1.000
_cell.length_b   1.000
_cell.length_c   1.000
_cell.angle_alpha   90.00
_cell.angle_beta   90.00
_cell.angle_gamma   90.00
#
_symmetry.space_group_name_H-M   'P 1'
#
loop_
_entity.id
_entity.type
_entity.pdbx_description
1 polymer ?
#
loop_
_entity_poly.entity_id
_entity_poly.type
_entity_poly.pdbx_seq_one_letter_code
_entity_poly.pdbx_strand_id
1 'polypeptide(L)'
;MFKKIYKFMIIGMLVILLSSGEICYAAEEYKIWNNNSISTVSDKKIWTITFNKDIDLDSAKNFIKVYEQGSSTPLEVNIINTSSDTIQVSPISSYAEGKQYVLVIDSGLKSVEGKELNEGVKYNFTVQKSNLNNSIDIENYSQYYNALKDALYNYEDTLILNISNYDKDKYNLDVINKILIDYSDLRTRYSGAASNVEYTSPAKVTINFKYTDTKESLIEKEKIVQQKVSELIDTLITSDMEDYQKELVLHDYVVNNTKYDERAYKGNMPEDSYTAYGVLINGVGVCQGYADAVDRLLVAAGVECRMVIGDANNGTEWIGHAWNIVKIQGEYYQLDSTWDDPVISDGSNRLSHSYFNITDDQIAKNHRWNTDEYPECTSTEYSFDNLNVVEKDVYGNDIKVVDNYNDFYSAVEEALSQGENSVSVKILNYNSSEYNITQTLNEICKKYNISEEVTITTYSDEISGAKYVVIVKS
;
A
#
# COMPACT_ATOMS: atom_id res chain seq x y z
N MET A 1 81.83 -31.93 36.16
CA MET A 1 80.85 -32.83 36.81
C MET A 1 79.89 -31.93 37.59
N PHE A 2 78.57 -31.84 37.42
CA PHE A 2 77.56 -32.54 36.62
C PHE A 2 76.33 -31.59 36.41
N LYS A 3 75.80 -31.61 35.18
CA LYS A 3 74.43 -31.31 34.65
C LYS A 3 73.40 -30.40 35.37
N LYS A 4 73.11 -29.25 34.74
CA LYS A 4 71.84 -28.85 34.05
C LYS A 4 70.54 -29.69 34.27
N ILE A 5 69.43 -29.05 34.71
CA ILE A 5 68.20 -28.71 33.94
C ILE A 5 66.95 -28.49 34.83
N TYR A 6 66.26 -27.38 34.54
CA TYR A 6 64.95 -26.93 35.04
C TYR A 6 63.79 -27.85 34.61
N LYS A 7 62.77 -27.98 35.47
CA LYS A 7 61.35 -27.91 35.08
C LYS A 7 60.48 -27.59 36.29
N PHE A 8 59.83 -26.43 36.21
CA PHE A 8 58.80 -25.92 37.12
C PHE A 8 57.53 -26.75 36.98
N MET A 9 56.94 -27.14 38.10
CA MET A 9 55.55 -27.59 38.21
C MET A 9 55.03 -27.15 39.58
N ILE A 10 54.42 -25.96 39.63
CA ILE A 10 53.82 -25.42 40.85
C ILE A 10 52.39 -25.93 40.96
N ILE A 11 52.13 -26.56 42.10
CA ILE A 11 50.86 -27.05 42.61
C ILE A 11 49.99 -25.83 42.95
N GLY A 12 48.86 -25.68 42.24
CA GLY A 12 47.81 -24.72 42.57
C GLY A 12 46.67 -25.44 43.29
N MET A 13 46.55 -25.15 44.59
CA MET A 13 45.59 -25.71 45.51
C MET A 13 44.20 -25.09 45.31
N LEU A 14 43.20 -25.97 45.20
CA LEU A 14 41.77 -25.67 45.08
C LEU A 14 41.27 -24.93 46.34
N VAL A 15 40.75 -23.72 46.18
CA VAL A 15 39.84 -23.08 47.16
C VAL A 15 38.58 -22.68 46.41
N ILE A 16 37.50 -23.37 46.71
CA ILE A 16 36.14 -23.06 46.27
C ILE A 16 35.70 -21.82 47.06
N LEU A 17 35.57 -20.69 46.39
CA LEU A 17 34.85 -19.51 46.87
C LEU A 17 33.66 -19.29 45.95
N LEU A 18 32.49 -19.70 46.44
CA LEU A 18 31.19 -19.20 45.99
C LEU A 18 31.21 -17.67 46.13
N SER A 19 31.17 -16.97 45.00
CA SER A 19 30.82 -15.55 44.94
C SER A 19 29.62 -15.38 44.03
N SER A 20 28.44 -15.54 44.63
CA SER A 20 27.27 -14.75 44.24
C SER A 20 27.48 -13.34 44.79
N GLY A 21 27.56 -12.33 43.93
CA GLY A 21 27.69 -10.95 44.38
C GLY A 21 28.17 -10.01 43.28
N GLU A 22 27.20 -9.47 42.54
CA GLU A 22 27.17 -8.15 41.92
C GLU A 22 28.45 -7.61 41.26
N ILE A 23 28.50 -7.70 39.92
CA ILE A 23 29.31 -6.75 39.14
C ILE A 23 28.55 -5.42 39.15
N CYS A 24 28.94 -4.58 40.10
CA CYS A 24 28.62 -3.18 40.19
C CYS A 24 29.10 -2.46 38.92
N TYR A 25 28.18 -2.18 37.99
CA TYR A 25 28.31 -0.95 37.22
C TYR A 25 27.93 0.18 38.17
N ALA A 26 28.75 1.24 38.20
CA ALA A 26 28.40 2.47 38.89
C ALA A 26 26.94 2.82 38.59
N ALA A 27 26.18 3.16 39.62
CA ALA A 27 24.78 3.54 39.48
C ALA A 27 24.69 4.84 38.67
N GLU A 28 24.70 4.71 37.35
CA GLU A 28 24.15 5.71 36.46
C GLU A 28 22.66 5.77 36.79
N GLU A 29 22.21 6.92 37.29
CA GLU A 29 20.81 7.17 37.62
C GLU A 29 20.01 7.19 36.32
N TYR A 30 19.54 6.01 35.89
CA TYR A 30 18.57 5.90 34.81
C TYR A 30 17.16 6.05 35.37
N LYS A 31 16.35 6.88 34.70
CA LYS A 31 14.92 6.90 34.93
C LYS A 31 14.26 5.66 34.31
N ILE A 32 13.59 4.86 35.12
CA ILE A 32 12.82 3.70 34.65
C ILE A 32 11.42 4.17 34.25
N TRP A 33 11.10 4.18 32.96
CA TRP A 33 9.84 4.76 32.45
C TRP A 33 8.59 3.89 32.65
N ASN A 34 8.74 2.62 33.01
CA ASN A 34 7.62 1.69 33.16
C ASN A 34 7.35 1.27 34.63
N ASN A 35 7.87 1.98 35.64
CA ASN A 35 7.65 1.67 37.06
C ASN A 35 7.90 0.19 37.44
N ASN A 36 8.90 -0.47 36.83
CA ASN A 36 9.19 -1.91 36.99
C ASN A 36 8.06 -2.87 36.56
N SER A 37 7.01 -2.37 35.91
CA SER A 37 6.03 -3.21 35.21
C SER A 37 6.60 -3.62 33.85
N ILE A 38 6.54 -4.91 33.53
CA ILE A 38 7.15 -5.44 32.32
C ILE A 38 6.07 -5.54 31.24
N SER A 39 6.18 -4.70 30.22
CA SER A 39 5.28 -4.72 29.05
C SER A 39 5.60 -5.93 28.19
N THR A 40 4.56 -6.69 27.84
CA THR A 40 4.66 -7.87 26.99
C THR A 40 4.45 -7.46 25.53
N VAL A 41 5.45 -7.65 24.67
CA VAL A 41 5.49 -7.11 23.30
C VAL A 41 5.80 -8.20 22.27
N SER A 42 5.51 -7.98 20.98
CA SER A 42 5.88 -8.92 19.91
C SER A 42 7.40 -9.04 19.73
N ASP A 43 7.84 -10.14 19.11
CA ASP A 43 9.26 -10.41 18.79
C ASP A 43 9.87 -9.42 17.78
N LYS A 44 9.01 -8.69 17.05
CA LYS A 44 9.39 -7.60 16.13
C LYS A 44 9.01 -6.21 16.63
N LYS A 45 8.82 -6.03 17.95
CA LYS A 45 8.40 -4.75 18.52
C LYS A 45 9.28 -3.58 18.04
N ILE A 46 8.64 -2.62 17.36
CA ILE A 46 9.22 -1.33 17.01
C ILE A 46 8.91 -0.32 18.14
N TRP A 47 9.93 0.40 18.58
CA TRP A 47 9.83 1.48 19.55
C TRP A 47 9.75 2.80 18.81
N THR A 48 8.82 3.67 19.20
CA THR A 48 8.78 5.08 18.76
C THR A 48 9.07 5.94 19.98
N ILE A 49 10.11 6.77 19.87
CA ILE A 49 10.64 7.55 20.97
C ILE A 49 10.63 9.02 20.54
N THR A 50 9.80 9.82 21.18
CA THR A 50 9.69 11.26 20.92
C THR A 50 10.43 12.04 21.99
N PHE A 51 11.19 13.03 21.54
CA PHE A 51 11.99 13.92 22.37
C PHE A 51 11.39 15.32 22.36
N ASN A 52 11.75 16.15 23.33
CA ASN A 52 11.28 17.55 23.37
C ASN A 52 12.11 18.50 22.49
N LYS A 53 13.05 17.95 21.71
CA LYS A 53 13.98 18.66 20.83
C LYS A 53 14.38 17.75 19.68
N ASP A 54 14.80 18.37 18.58
CA ASP A 54 15.34 17.65 17.43
C ASP A 54 16.60 16.85 17.79
N ILE A 55 16.69 15.60 17.32
CA ILE A 55 17.74 14.65 17.69
C ILE A 55 18.75 14.44 16.57
N ASP A 56 20.03 14.41 16.95
CA ASP A 56 21.12 14.01 16.07
C ASP A 56 21.11 12.48 15.87
N LEU A 57 20.86 12.03 14.65
CA LEU A 57 20.69 10.61 14.33
C LEU A 57 21.97 9.78 14.56
N ASP A 58 23.14 10.36 14.32
CA ASP A 58 24.41 9.65 14.56
C ASP A 58 24.69 9.49 16.05
N SER A 59 24.34 10.50 16.86
CA SER A 59 24.30 10.37 18.31
C SER A 59 23.31 9.29 18.74
N ALA A 60 22.10 9.27 18.18
CA ALA A 60 21.10 8.24 18.50
C ALA A 60 21.60 6.82 18.24
N LYS A 61 22.24 6.56 17.10
CA LYS A 61 22.84 5.26 16.78
C LYS A 61 23.91 4.83 17.79
N ASN A 62 24.59 5.78 18.41
CA ASN A 62 25.62 5.52 19.41
C ASN A 62 25.06 5.30 20.82
N PHE A 63 24.00 6.01 21.20
CA PHE A 63 23.51 6.08 22.59
C PHE A 63 22.14 5.42 22.83
N ILE A 64 21.49 4.89 21.79
CA ILE A 64 20.30 4.05 21.94
C ILE A 64 20.67 2.60 21.65
N LYS A 65 20.42 1.73 22.64
CA LYS A 65 20.80 0.30 22.59
C LYS A 65 19.69 -0.57 23.15
N VAL A 66 19.61 -1.81 22.68
CA VAL A 66 18.73 -2.84 23.26
C VAL A 66 19.59 -4.00 23.74
N TYR A 67 19.36 -4.46 24.97
CA TYR A 67 20.08 -5.59 25.55
C TYR A 67 19.10 -6.69 25.94
N GLU A 68 19.48 -7.96 25.72
CA GLU A 68 18.87 -9.07 26.45
C GLU A 68 19.29 -8.98 27.91
N GLN A 69 18.36 -9.20 28.84
CA GLN A 69 18.63 -9.11 30.27
C GLN A 69 19.74 -10.09 30.68
N GLY A 70 20.78 -9.57 31.35
CA GLY A 70 21.96 -10.34 31.74
C GLY A 70 23.07 -10.42 30.68
N SER A 71 22.85 -9.88 29.47
CA SER A 71 23.89 -9.69 28.46
C SER A 71 24.61 -8.35 28.66
N SER A 72 25.93 -8.34 28.43
CA SER A 72 26.74 -7.12 28.32
C SER A 72 26.87 -6.59 26.89
N THR A 73 26.38 -7.35 25.90
CA THR A 73 26.49 -7.01 24.48
C THR A 73 25.11 -6.58 23.95
N PRO A 74 24.99 -5.40 23.30
CA PRO A 74 23.73 -4.96 22.74
C PRO A 74 23.36 -5.76 21.49
N LEU A 75 22.06 -5.87 21.23
CA LEU A 75 21.51 -6.39 19.99
C LEU A 75 21.73 -5.36 18.87
N GLU A 76 21.88 -5.86 17.65
CA GLU A 76 21.84 -5.00 16.47
C GLU A 76 20.40 -4.54 16.21
N VAL A 77 20.25 -3.23 16.05
CA VAL A 77 18.96 -2.56 15.85
C VAL A 77 19.09 -1.55 14.71
N ASN A 78 18.01 -1.37 13.96
CA ASN A 78 17.86 -0.27 13.03
C ASN A 78 17.32 0.94 13.79
N ILE A 79 17.94 2.10 13.55
CA ILE A 79 17.56 3.37 14.16
C ILE A 79 17.37 4.39 13.05
N ILE A 80 16.14 4.90 12.90
CA ILE A 80 15.75 5.87 11.88
C ILE A 80 14.98 7.03 12.52
N ASN A 81 15.05 8.20 11.90
CA ASN A 81 14.18 9.32 12.26
C ASN A 81 12.85 9.19 11.49
N THR A 82 11.73 9.39 12.18
CA THR A 82 10.41 9.55 11.54
C THR A 82 9.97 11.02 11.49
N SER A 83 10.57 11.85 12.33
CA SER A 83 10.50 13.32 12.31
C SER A 83 11.81 13.86 12.89
N SER A 84 11.96 15.18 12.98
CA SER A 84 13.17 15.79 13.55
C SER A 84 13.39 15.44 15.03
N ASP A 85 12.32 15.21 15.78
CA ASP A 85 12.30 14.95 17.23
C ASP A 85 11.92 13.51 17.61
N THR A 86 11.66 12.63 16.63
CA THR A 86 11.17 11.28 16.90
C THR A 86 11.99 10.23 16.17
N ILE A 87 12.39 9.21 16.92
CA ILE A 87 13.19 8.07 16.46
C ILE A 87 12.38 6.79 16.56
N GLN A 88 12.54 5.94 15.54
CA GLN A 88 12.14 4.54 15.59
C GLN A 88 13.34 3.62 15.79
N VAL A 89 13.17 2.65 16.70
CA VAL A 89 14.14 1.59 16.97
C VAL A 89 13.48 0.25 16.69
N SER A 90 14.02 -0.51 15.75
CA SER A 90 13.53 -1.84 15.40
C SER A 90 14.65 -2.89 15.45
N PRO A 91 14.38 -4.13 15.85
CA PRO A 91 15.37 -5.19 15.82
C PRO A 91 15.80 -5.51 14.37
N ILE A 92 17.10 -5.74 14.13
CA ILE A 92 17.55 -6.27 12.82
C ILE A 92 17.11 -7.73 12.65
N SER A 93 17.22 -8.51 13.73
CA SER A 93 16.72 -9.88 13.84
C SER A 93 15.71 -9.96 14.98
N SER A 94 14.61 -10.69 14.80
CA SER A 94 13.58 -10.87 15.84
C SER A 94 14.18 -11.11 17.22
N TYR A 95 13.62 -10.47 18.22
CA TYR A 95 13.96 -10.76 19.60
C TYR A 95 13.65 -12.22 19.93
N ALA A 96 14.47 -12.84 20.78
CA ALA A 96 14.20 -14.19 21.23
C ALA A 96 12.97 -14.22 22.14
N GLU A 97 12.06 -15.11 21.81
CA GLU A 97 10.80 -15.28 22.50
C GLU A 97 10.91 -15.68 23.97
N GLY A 98 10.00 -15.17 24.79
CA GLY A 98 9.98 -15.43 26.24
C GLY A 98 11.19 -14.85 26.99
N LYS A 99 12.06 -14.09 26.31
CA LYS A 99 13.19 -13.39 26.92
C LYS A 99 12.80 -11.99 27.34
N GLN A 100 13.57 -11.46 28.28
CA GLN A 100 13.43 -10.11 28.79
C GLN A 100 14.53 -9.24 28.20
N TYR A 101 14.17 -8.02 27.86
CA TYR A 101 15.04 -7.06 27.23
C TYR A 101 14.92 -5.70 27.91
N VAL A 102 15.95 -4.88 27.73
CA VAL A 102 15.97 -3.49 28.14
C VAL A 102 16.36 -2.62 26.96
N LEU A 103 15.50 -1.67 26.60
CA LEU A 103 15.85 -0.53 25.77
C LEU A 103 16.52 0.52 26.67
N VAL A 104 17.71 0.94 26.29
CA VAL A 104 18.54 1.92 27.01
C VAL A 104 18.75 3.13 26.11
N ILE A 105 18.51 4.30 26.66
CA ILE A 105 18.86 5.60 26.08
C ILE A 105 19.81 6.28 27.04
N ASP A 106 21.07 6.39 26.67
CA ASP A 106 22.10 6.98 27.52
C ASP A 106 21.99 8.51 27.55
N SER A 107 22.38 9.12 28.68
CA SER A 107 22.39 10.58 28.84
C SER A 107 23.31 11.30 27.86
N GLY A 108 24.28 10.58 27.27
CA GLY A 108 25.17 11.10 26.22
C GLY A 108 24.48 11.38 24.88
N LEU A 109 23.22 10.99 24.70
CA LEU A 109 22.41 11.32 23.52
C LEU A 109 22.33 12.84 23.31
N LYS A 110 22.56 13.30 22.07
CA LYS A 110 22.60 14.72 21.72
C LYS A 110 21.46 15.14 20.81
N SER A 111 20.94 16.33 21.06
CA SER A 111 20.11 17.07 20.09
C SER A 111 20.95 17.54 18.90
N VAL A 112 20.31 17.96 17.81
CA VAL A 112 20.99 18.62 16.67
C VAL A 112 21.78 19.88 17.13
N GLU A 113 21.31 20.57 18.17
CA GLU A 113 22.02 21.72 18.78
C GLU A 113 23.21 21.31 19.69
N GLY A 114 23.53 20.02 19.79
CA GLY A 114 24.63 19.49 20.61
C GLY A 114 24.36 19.42 22.12
N LYS A 115 23.12 19.65 22.59
CA LYS A 115 22.75 19.49 24.01
C LYS A 115 22.50 18.03 24.34
N GLU A 116 23.04 17.58 25.46
CA GLU A 116 22.91 16.21 25.96
C GLU A 116 21.58 15.98 26.70
N LEU A 117 21.14 14.73 26.76
CA LEU A 117 19.96 14.31 27.50
C LEU A 117 20.23 14.41 29.00
N ASN A 118 19.33 15.09 29.72
CA ASN A 118 19.54 15.41 31.15
C ASN A 118 19.72 14.17 32.03
N GLU A 119 19.05 13.07 31.70
CA GLU A 119 19.05 11.83 32.46
C GLU A 119 18.82 10.65 31.50
N GLY A 120 19.58 9.57 31.67
CA GLY A 120 19.40 8.36 30.87
C GLY A 120 18.06 7.69 31.17
N VAL A 121 17.53 6.93 30.21
CA VAL A 121 16.24 6.25 30.34
C VAL A 121 16.40 4.76 30.08
N LYS A 122 15.70 3.95 30.89
CA LYS A 122 15.54 2.51 30.65
C LYS A 122 14.07 2.13 30.53
N TYR A 123 13.80 1.22 29.59
CA TYR A 123 12.49 0.61 29.41
C TYR A 123 12.64 -0.91 29.33
N ASN A 124 12.09 -1.61 30.32
CA ASN A 124 12.14 -3.07 30.39
C ASN A 124 10.93 -3.68 29.65
N PHE A 125 11.14 -4.73 28.87
CA PHE A 125 10.07 -5.43 28.17
C PHE A 125 10.31 -6.94 28.13
N THR A 126 9.23 -7.71 27.99
CA THR A 126 9.29 -9.15 27.73
C THR A 126 8.73 -9.41 26.35
N VAL A 127 9.44 -10.23 25.60
CA VAL A 127 8.99 -10.66 24.29
C VAL A 127 8.05 -11.82 24.47
N GLN A 128 6.85 -11.68 23.89
CA GLN A 128 5.84 -12.73 23.89
C GLN A 128 6.49 -14.02 23.39
N LYS A 129 6.29 -15.09 24.16
CA LYS A 129 6.51 -16.41 23.61
C LYS A 129 5.40 -16.66 22.61
N SER A 130 5.72 -17.06 21.38
CA SER A 130 4.70 -17.59 20.47
C SER A 130 4.23 -18.91 21.07
N ASN A 131 3.31 -18.79 22.02
CA ASN A 131 2.56 -19.92 22.49
C ASN A 131 1.53 -20.19 21.41
N LEU A 132 1.86 -21.10 20.50
CA LEU A 132 0.96 -21.81 19.58
C LEU A 132 -0.28 -22.46 20.27
N ASN A 133 -0.56 -22.16 21.55
CA ASN A 133 -1.53 -22.85 22.40
C ASN A 133 -2.26 -21.97 23.45
N ASN A 134 -2.05 -20.65 23.51
CA ASN A 134 -2.82 -19.83 24.46
C ASN A 134 -4.07 -19.27 23.78
N SER A 135 -5.22 -19.79 24.17
CA SER A 135 -6.54 -19.31 23.78
C SER A 135 -6.78 -17.87 24.26
N ILE A 136 -7.36 -17.02 23.42
CA ILE A 136 -7.81 -15.67 23.78
C ILE A 136 -9.24 -15.72 24.28
N ASP A 137 -9.53 -15.15 25.44
CA ASP A 137 -10.90 -15.06 25.96
C ASP A 137 -11.70 -13.94 25.25
N ILE A 138 -12.87 -14.31 24.72
CA ILE A 138 -13.76 -13.45 23.94
C ILE A 138 -15.12 -13.36 24.63
N GLU A 139 -15.47 -12.17 25.08
CA GLU A 139 -16.73 -11.86 25.76
C GLU A 139 -17.75 -11.18 24.83
N ASN A 140 -17.28 -10.55 23.74
CA ASN A 140 -18.12 -9.80 22.82
C ASN A 140 -17.60 -9.79 21.37
N TYR A 141 -18.42 -9.26 20.46
CA TYR A 141 -18.13 -9.21 19.03
C TYR A 141 -16.89 -8.37 18.69
N SER A 142 -16.68 -7.24 19.38
CA SER A 142 -15.55 -6.36 19.08
C SER A 142 -14.22 -7.05 19.38
N GLN A 143 -14.14 -7.82 20.47
CA GLN A 143 -12.96 -8.64 20.77
C GLN A 143 -12.74 -9.73 19.72
N TYR A 144 -13.80 -10.39 19.23
CA TYR A 144 -13.69 -11.39 18.16
C TYR A 144 -13.17 -10.77 16.86
N TYR A 145 -13.76 -9.65 16.44
CA TYR A 145 -13.34 -8.90 15.24
C TYR A 145 -11.86 -8.49 15.34
N ASN A 146 -11.45 -7.89 16.46
CA ASN A 146 -10.08 -7.44 16.64
C ASN A 146 -9.10 -8.63 16.71
N ALA A 147 -9.44 -9.73 17.37
CA ALA A 147 -8.58 -10.91 17.42
C ALA A 147 -8.34 -11.53 16.03
N LEU A 148 -9.38 -11.60 15.19
CA LEU A 148 -9.24 -12.03 13.79
C LEU A 148 -8.36 -11.06 12.99
N LYS A 149 -8.61 -9.76 13.12
CA LYS A 149 -7.84 -8.72 12.42
C LYS A 149 -6.36 -8.77 12.80
N ASP A 150 -6.07 -8.84 14.10
CA ASP A 150 -4.70 -8.90 14.61
C ASP A 150 -4.00 -10.19 14.14
N ALA A 151 -4.72 -11.32 14.10
CA ALA A 151 -4.18 -12.57 13.57
C ALA A 151 -3.80 -12.46 12.08
N LEU A 152 -4.64 -11.80 11.27
CA LEU A 152 -4.36 -11.55 9.85
C LEU A 152 -3.15 -10.63 9.66
N TYR A 153 -3.05 -9.53 10.41
CA TYR A 153 -1.89 -8.62 10.34
C TYR A 153 -0.57 -9.29 10.75
N ASN A 154 -0.62 -10.24 11.67
CA ASN A 154 0.56 -10.96 12.15
C ASN A 154 0.85 -12.24 11.35
N TYR A 155 0.05 -12.55 10.32
CA TYR A 155 0.15 -13.78 9.55
C TYR A 155 0.15 -15.02 10.46
N GLU A 156 -0.74 -15.06 11.45
CA GLU A 156 -0.87 -16.22 12.33
C GLU A 156 -1.41 -17.41 11.54
N ASP A 157 -0.77 -18.58 11.67
CA ASP A 157 -1.27 -19.82 11.07
C ASP A 157 -2.51 -20.34 11.79
N THR A 158 -2.60 -20.09 13.11
CA THR A 158 -3.67 -20.60 13.96
C THR A 158 -4.02 -19.60 15.06
N LEU A 159 -5.32 -19.33 15.21
CA LEU A 159 -5.89 -18.54 16.29
C LEU A 159 -6.83 -19.42 17.13
N ILE A 160 -6.62 -19.46 18.44
CA ILE A 160 -7.48 -20.21 19.38
C ILE A 160 -8.22 -19.20 20.25
N LEU A 161 -9.54 -19.31 20.32
CA LEU A 161 -10.43 -18.40 21.03
C LEU A 161 -11.30 -19.17 22.02
N ASN A 162 -11.51 -18.63 23.22
CA ASN A 162 -12.49 -19.08 24.19
C ASN A 162 -13.65 -18.10 24.21
N ILE A 163 -14.78 -18.45 23.60
CA ILE A 163 -15.91 -17.54 23.41
C ILE A 163 -16.99 -17.81 24.46
N SER A 164 -17.24 -16.82 25.30
CA SER A 164 -18.38 -16.81 26.23
C SER A 164 -19.68 -16.57 25.46
N ASN A 165 -20.74 -17.33 25.77
CA ASN A 165 -22.04 -17.25 25.08
C ASN A 165 -21.90 -17.36 23.55
N TYR A 166 -21.19 -18.39 23.09
CA TYR A 166 -20.96 -18.61 21.66
C TYR A 166 -22.26 -18.70 20.86
N ASP A 167 -22.35 -17.85 19.84
CA ASP A 167 -23.38 -17.81 18.83
C ASP A 167 -22.72 -17.95 17.46
N LYS A 168 -23.06 -19.03 16.75
CA LYS A 168 -22.47 -19.38 15.44
C LYS A 168 -22.78 -18.33 14.36
N ASP A 169 -23.90 -17.61 14.44
CA ASP A 169 -24.31 -16.65 13.42
C ASP A 169 -23.61 -15.29 13.66
N LYS A 170 -23.08 -15.10 14.87
CA LYS A 170 -22.34 -13.89 15.28
C LYS A 170 -20.82 -14.05 15.17
N TYR A 171 -20.28 -15.22 15.51
CA TYR A 171 -18.85 -15.51 15.57
C TYR A 171 -18.43 -16.49 14.45
N ASN A 172 -18.87 -16.21 13.22
CA ASN A 172 -18.49 -16.96 12.02
C ASN A 172 -17.33 -16.27 11.26
N LEU A 173 -16.83 -16.96 10.24
CA LEU A 173 -15.72 -16.50 9.41
C LEU A 173 -16.12 -15.41 8.40
N ASP A 174 -17.40 -15.09 8.20
CA ASP A 174 -17.81 -13.98 7.32
C ASP A 174 -17.34 -12.63 7.89
N VAL A 175 -17.02 -12.58 9.18
CA VAL A 175 -16.34 -11.44 9.82
C VAL A 175 -14.98 -11.16 9.18
N ILE A 176 -14.26 -12.19 8.69
CA ILE A 176 -13.01 -11.99 7.95
C ILE A 176 -13.28 -11.18 6.67
N ASN A 177 -14.34 -11.49 5.92
CA ASN A 177 -14.66 -10.73 4.70
C ASN A 177 -14.90 -9.24 5.00
N LYS A 178 -15.55 -8.92 6.12
CA LYS A 178 -15.72 -7.53 6.58
C LYS A 178 -14.38 -6.87 6.90
N ILE A 179 -13.50 -7.57 7.62
CA ILE A 179 -12.14 -7.09 7.90
C ILE A 179 -11.39 -6.82 6.58
N LEU A 180 -11.50 -7.69 5.57
CA LEU A 180 -10.80 -7.50 4.29
C LEU A 180 -11.40 -6.37 3.43
N ILE A 181 -12.64 -5.95 3.69
CA ILE A 181 -13.24 -4.74 3.07
C ILE A 181 -12.74 -3.49 3.79
N ASP A 182 -12.72 -3.51 5.13
CA ASP A 182 -12.25 -2.39 5.95
C ASP A 182 -10.72 -2.18 5.87
N TYR A 183 -9.98 -3.26 5.59
CA TYR A 183 -8.53 -3.34 5.53
C TYR A 183 -8.11 -4.10 4.26
N SER A 184 -8.29 -3.45 3.12
CA SER A 184 -7.97 -3.94 1.77
C SER A 184 -6.54 -4.47 1.63
N ASP A 185 -5.58 -3.91 2.36
CA ASP A 185 -4.17 -4.32 2.33
C ASP A 185 -3.95 -5.78 2.76
N LEU A 186 -4.86 -6.32 3.59
CA LEU A 186 -4.86 -7.71 4.04
C LEU A 186 -5.42 -8.67 2.98
N ARG A 187 -6.29 -8.18 2.10
CA ARG A 187 -7.03 -8.99 1.11
C ARG A 187 -6.10 -9.73 0.17
N THR A 188 -5.05 -9.05 -0.26
CA THR A 188 -4.12 -9.56 -1.28
C THR A 188 -3.20 -10.67 -0.77
N ARG A 189 -3.18 -10.92 0.55
CA ARG A 189 -2.30 -11.90 1.21
C ARG A 189 -3.09 -13.08 1.79
N TYR A 190 -4.38 -12.91 2.06
CA TYR A 190 -5.27 -13.93 2.60
C TYR A 190 -5.85 -14.84 1.50
N SER A 191 -5.78 -16.16 1.69
CA SER A 191 -6.37 -17.15 0.76
C SER A 191 -7.55 -17.91 1.33
N GLY A 192 -7.75 -17.89 2.64
CA GLY A 192 -8.86 -18.60 3.28
C GLY A 192 -8.63 -18.91 4.75
N ALA A 193 -9.69 -19.33 5.43
CA ALA A 193 -9.62 -19.81 6.80
C ALA A 193 -10.60 -20.98 7.00
N ALA A 194 -10.26 -21.84 7.95
CA ALA A 194 -11.15 -22.91 8.40
C ALA A 194 -11.23 -22.92 9.93
N SER A 195 -12.45 -22.97 10.46
CA SER A 195 -12.70 -23.01 11.90
C SER A 195 -13.17 -24.38 12.37
N ASN A 196 -12.67 -24.83 13.51
CA ASN A 196 -13.21 -25.94 14.29
C ASN A 196 -13.76 -25.40 15.62
N VAL A 197 -14.93 -25.87 16.03
CA VAL A 197 -15.60 -25.43 17.26
C VAL A 197 -15.78 -26.61 18.21
N GLU A 198 -15.16 -26.52 19.38
CA GLU A 198 -15.40 -27.40 20.50
C GLU A 198 -16.45 -26.76 21.42
N TYR A 199 -17.62 -27.39 21.57
CA TYR A 199 -18.74 -26.88 22.39
C TYR A 199 -18.50 -27.10 23.89
N THR A 200 -17.46 -26.47 24.42
CA THR A 200 -17.12 -26.36 25.84
C THR A 200 -17.78 -25.12 26.48
N SER A 201 -17.55 -24.89 27.78
CA SER A 201 -17.99 -23.66 28.46
C SER A 201 -16.79 -22.98 29.13
N PRO A 202 -16.21 -21.91 28.56
CA PRO A 202 -16.56 -21.26 27.29
C PRO A 202 -16.30 -22.14 26.05
N ALA A 203 -16.94 -21.84 24.91
CA ALA A 203 -16.74 -22.61 23.69
C ALA A 203 -15.34 -22.31 23.11
N LYS A 204 -14.62 -23.34 22.68
CA LYS A 204 -13.28 -23.16 22.13
C LYS A 204 -13.32 -23.22 20.62
N VAL A 205 -12.93 -22.13 19.97
CA VAL A 205 -12.90 -21.97 18.51
C VAL A 205 -11.45 -21.92 18.06
N THR A 206 -11.05 -22.84 17.19
CA THR A 206 -9.73 -22.88 16.57
C THR A 206 -9.86 -22.51 15.10
N ILE A 207 -9.21 -21.45 14.68
CA ILE A 207 -9.23 -20.92 13.31
C ILE A 207 -7.85 -21.13 12.70
N ASN A 208 -7.78 -21.80 11.56
CA ASN A 208 -6.54 -22.00 10.81
C ASN A 208 -6.59 -21.12 9.57
N PHE A 209 -5.60 -20.27 9.39
CA PHE A 209 -5.51 -19.37 8.24
C PHE A 209 -4.68 -20.01 7.13
N LYS A 210 -4.92 -19.54 5.91
CA LYS A 210 -4.12 -19.84 4.72
C LYS A 210 -3.80 -18.53 4.04
N TYR A 211 -2.53 -18.38 3.68
CA TYR A 211 -2.01 -17.22 2.97
C TYR A 211 -1.50 -17.63 1.59
N THR A 212 -1.33 -16.63 0.71
CA THR A 212 -0.90 -16.84 -0.69
C THR A 212 0.57 -17.25 -0.80
N ASP A 213 1.37 -16.97 0.22
CA ASP A 213 2.80 -17.27 0.29
C ASP A 213 3.22 -17.47 1.76
N THR A 214 4.50 -17.77 2.00
CA THR A 214 5.11 -17.83 3.33
C THR A 214 5.05 -16.49 4.06
N LYS A 215 4.90 -16.51 5.38
CA LYS A 215 4.89 -15.32 6.24
C LYS A 215 6.12 -14.43 5.99
N GLU A 216 7.30 -15.02 5.86
CA GLU A 216 8.53 -14.29 5.61
C GLU A 216 8.50 -13.55 4.26
N SER A 217 8.03 -14.22 3.20
CA SER A 217 7.89 -13.62 1.87
C SER A 217 6.89 -12.47 1.87
N LEU A 218 5.73 -12.66 2.51
CA LEU A 218 4.69 -11.62 2.59
C LEU A 218 5.15 -10.39 3.37
N ILE A 219 5.91 -10.58 4.46
CA ILE A 219 6.49 -9.48 5.23
C ILE A 219 7.52 -8.71 4.39
N GLU A 220 8.39 -9.38 3.64
CA GLU A 220 9.39 -8.70 2.82
C GLU A 220 8.74 -7.97 1.63
N LYS A 221 7.77 -8.58 0.95
CA LYS A 221 6.99 -7.93 -0.11
C LYS A 221 6.29 -6.68 0.39
N GLU A 222 5.63 -6.76 1.55
CA GLU A 222 4.96 -5.61 2.16
C GLU A 222 5.95 -4.48 2.48
N LYS A 223 7.13 -4.82 3.03
CA LYS A 223 8.18 -3.83 3.30
C LYS A 223 8.65 -3.14 2.02
N ILE A 224 8.84 -3.87 0.92
CA ILE A 224 9.24 -3.32 -0.38
C ILE A 224 8.14 -2.39 -0.92
N VAL A 225 6.87 -2.81 -0.85
CA VAL A 225 5.72 -1.97 -1.26
C VAL A 225 5.69 -0.67 -0.45
N GLN A 226 5.82 -0.75 0.87
CA GLN A 226 5.80 0.45 1.72
C GLN A 226 6.96 1.41 1.43
N GLN A 227 8.15 0.87 1.13
CA GLN A 227 9.28 1.70 0.68
C GLN A 227 8.97 2.41 -0.65
N LYS A 228 8.38 1.70 -1.62
CA LYS A 228 8.01 2.30 -2.90
C LYS A 228 6.90 3.33 -2.76
N VAL A 229 5.90 3.07 -1.94
CA VAL A 229 4.84 4.04 -1.61
C VAL A 229 5.45 5.30 -1.02
N SER A 230 6.30 5.19 0.01
CA SER A 230 6.98 6.34 0.62
C SER A 230 7.80 7.13 -0.40
N GLU A 231 8.56 6.45 -1.26
CA GLU A 231 9.33 7.10 -2.34
C GLU A 231 8.42 7.91 -3.28
N LEU A 232 7.27 7.34 -3.68
CA LEU A 232 6.33 8.02 -4.57
C LEU A 232 5.64 9.19 -3.90
N ILE A 233 5.25 9.08 -2.63
CA ILE A 233 4.70 10.21 -1.87
C ILE A 233 5.73 11.34 -1.77
N ASP A 234 6.97 11.05 -1.39
CA ASP A 234 8.02 12.05 -1.24
C ASP A 234 8.39 12.76 -2.57
N THR A 235 8.22 12.08 -3.69
CA THR A 235 8.62 12.59 -5.02
C THR A 235 7.49 13.26 -5.78
N LEU A 236 6.25 12.79 -5.62
CA LEU A 236 5.10 13.23 -6.41
C LEU A 236 4.16 14.15 -5.66
N ILE A 237 4.13 14.09 -4.32
CA ILE A 237 3.16 14.82 -3.51
C ILE A 237 3.82 16.00 -2.79
N THR A 238 3.18 17.16 -2.89
CA THR A 238 3.54 18.36 -2.13
C THR A 238 2.42 18.75 -1.17
N SER A 239 2.76 19.47 -0.10
CA SER A 239 1.80 19.80 0.97
C SER A 239 0.71 20.80 0.58
N ASP A 240 0.87 21.49 -0.55
CA ASP A 240 -0.09 22.43 -1.13
C ASP A 240 -1.07 21.79 -2.11
N MET A 241 -0.90 20.51 -2.45
CA MET A 241 -1.83 19.80 -3.32
C MET A 241 -3.17 19.53 -2.63
N GLU A 242 -4.26 19.83 -3.33
CA GLU A 242 -5.61 19.37 -2.99
C GLU A 242 -5.76 17.87 -3.31
N ASP A 243 -6.75 17.19 -2.71
CA ASP A 243 -6.85 15.73 -2.84
C ASP A 243 -7.01 15.27 -4.29
N TYR A 244 -7.75 16.01 -5.14
CA TYR A 244 -7.89 15.66 -6.56
C TYR A 244 -6.57 15.75 -7.33
N GLN A 245 -5.66 16.65 -6.92
CA GLN A 245 -4.35 16.81 -7.54
C GLN A 245 -3.43 15.65 -7.14
N LYS A 246 -3.48 15.26 -5.86
CA LYS A 246 -2.75 14.07 -5.38
C LYS A 246 -3.24 12.82 -6.09
N GLU A 247 -4.56 12.68 -6.19
CA GLU A 247 -5.19 11.55 -6.87
C GLU A 247 -4.77 11.47 -8.33
N LEU A 248 -4.92 12.56 -9.08
CA LEU A 248 -4.57 12.59 -10.51
C LEU A 248 -3.12 12.18 -10.75
N VAL A 249 -2.16 12.73 -9.99
CA VAL A 249 -0.74 12.41 -10.18
C VAL A 249 -0.43 10.94 -9.84
N LEU A 250 -1.04 10.39 -8.78
CA LEU A 250 -0.82 9.01 -8.36
C LEU A 250 -1.53 8.01 -9.28
N HIS A 251 -2.75 8.33 -9.73
CA HIS A 251 -3.48 7.59 -10.75
C HIS A 251 -2.66 7.49 -12.04
N ASP A 252 -2.22 8.63 -12.57
CA ASP A 252 -1.45 8.70 -13.81
C ASP A 252 -0.12 7.96 -13.69
N TYR A 253 0.51 7.99 -12.51
CA TYR A 253 1.70 7.19 -12.24
C TYR A 253 1.39 5.69 -12.36
N VAL A 254 0.35 5.20 -11.71
CA VAL A 254 -0.03 3.78 -11.74
C VAL A 254 -0.31 3.33 -13.16
N VAL A 255 -1.16 4.03 -13.90
CA VAL A 255 -1.52 3.68 -15.28
C VAL A 255 -0.30 3.71 -16.20
N ASN A 256 0.55 4.73 -16.12
CA ASN A 256 1.70 4.83 -17.03
C ASN A 256 2.84 3.83 -16.72
N ASN A 257 2.94 3.33 -15.49
CA ASN A 257 4.04 2.45 -15.06
C ASN A 257 3.64 0.98 -14.92
N THR A 258 2.42 0.63 -15.32
CA THR A 258 1.89 -0.73 -15.22
C THR A 258 1.44 -1.23 -16.58
N LYS A 259 1.38 -2.55 -16.74
CA LYS A 259 0.69 -3.20 -17.84
C LYS A 259 -0.32 -4.20 -17.29
N TYR A 260 -1.48 -4.26 -17.92
CA TYR A 260 -2.45 -5.29 -17.58
C TYR A 260 -1.88 -6.70 -17.83
N ASP A 261 -2.02 -7.59 -16.86
CA ASP A 261 -1.51 -8.95 -16.95
C ASP A 261 -2.42 -9.80 -17.84
N GLU A 262 -2.11 -9.85 -19.14
CA GLU A 262 -2.86 -10.63 -20.12
C GLU A 262 -2.85 -12.15 -19.87
N ARG A 263 -2.08 -12.65 -18.88
CA ARG A 263 -2.23 -14.04 -18.40
C ARG A 263 -3.61 -14.28 -17.80
N ALA A 264 -4.38 -13.24 -17.48
CA ALA A 264 -5.76 -13.35 -17.01
C ALA A 264 -6.63 -14.13 -18.02
N TYR A 265 -6.33 -13.98 -19.31
CA TYR A 265 -7.04 -14.66 -20.40
C TYR A 265 -6.45 -16.03 -20.78
N LYS A 266 -5.26 -16.35 -20.28
CA LYS A 266 -4.47 -17.53 -20.70
C LYS A 266 -4.24 -18.54 -19.57
N GLY A 267 -4.43 -18.14 -18.30
CA GLY A 267 -4.16 -18.93 -17.10
C GLY A 267 -2.73 -18.76 -16.56
N ASN A 268 -2.44 -19.42 -15.42
CA ASN A 268 -1.18 -19.34 -14.68
C ASN A 268 -0.84 -17.92 -14.19
N MET A 269 -1.83 -17.25 -13.60
CA MET A 269 -1.64 -15.93 -13.01
C MET A 269 -0.69 -16.01 -11.80
N PRO A 270 0.38 -15.21 -11.74
CA PRO A 270 1.15 -15.05 -10.51
C PRO A 270 0.31 -14.41 -9.41
N GLU A 271 0.46 -14.87 -8.17
CA GLU A 271 -0.22 -14.26 -7.01
C GLU A 271 0.08 -12.76 -6.90
N ASP A 272 1.31 -12.35 -7.20
CA ASP A 272 1.74 -10.95 -7.13
C ASP A 272 0.93 -10.03 -8.07
N SER A 273 0.39 -10.54 -9.19
CA SER A 273 -0.42 -9.75 -10.13
C SER A 273 -1.72 -9.24 -9.52
N TYR A 274 -2.18 -9.82 -8.42
CA TYR A 274 -3.37 -9.40 -7.67
C TYR A 274 -3.06 -8.40 -6.55
N THR A 275 -1.83 -7.88 -6.49
CA THR A 275 -1.31 -7.09 -5.37
C THR A 275 -0.64 -5.80 -5.85
N ALA A 276 -0.50 -4.83 -4.94
CA ALA A 276 0.30 -3.63 -5.18
C ALA A 276 1.78 -3.95 -5.46
N TYR A 277 2.31 -5.10 -5.04
CA TYR A 277 3.66 -5.52 -5.40
C TYR A 277 3.77 -5.77 -6.91
N GLY A 278 2.78 -6.43 -7.52
CA GLY A 278 2.72 -6.61 -8.97
C GLY A 278 2.74 -5.28 -9.71
N VAL A 279 1.89 -4.36 -9.29
CA VAL A 279 1.72 -3.05 -9.94
C VAL A 279 2.93 -2.13 -9.70
N LEU A 280 3.27 -1.84 -8.43
CA LEU A 280 4.28 -0.83 -8.09
C LEU A 280 5.73 -1.31 -8.25
N ILE A 281 5.97 -2.62 -8.19
CA ILE A 281 7.33 -3.20 -8.24
C ILE A 281 7.57 -3.95 -9.55
N ASN A 282 6.66 -4.84 -9.94
CA ASN A 282 6.83 -5.63 -11.17
C ASN A 282 6.34 -4.90 -12.43
N GLY A 283 5.57 -3.81 -12.29
CA GLY A 283 4.97 -3.08 -13.40
C GLY A 283 3.92 -3.89 -14.16
N VAL A 284 3.30 -4.88 -13.51
CA VAL A 284 2.29 -5.76 -14.13
C VAL A 284 1.26 -6.21 -13.11
N GLY A 285 -0.03 -6.09 -13.43
CA GLY A 285 -1.11 -6.47 -12.52
C GLY A 285 -2.45 -6.68 -13.20
N VAL A 286 -3.42 -7.16 -12.44
CA VAL A 286 -4.85 -7.18 -12.83
C VAL A 286 -5.65 -6.22 -11.95
N CYS A 287 -6.95 -6.11 -12.19
CA CYS A 287 -7.85 -5.15 -11.52
C CYS A 287 -7.65 -5.03 -10.01
N GLN A 288 -7.56 -6.15 -9.29
CA GLN A 288 -7.30 -6.11 -7.84
C GLN A 288 -5.94 -5.51 -7.47
N GLY A 289 -4.90 -5.78 -8.26
CA GLY A 289 -3.57 -5.19 -8.05
C GLY A 289 -3.54 -3.69 -8.30
N TYR A 290 -4.24 -3.22 -9.34
CA TYR A 290 -4.39 -1.78 -9.63
C TYR A 290 -5.12 -1.09 -8.49
N ALA A 291 -6.24 -1.67 -8.03
CA ALA A 291 -7.01 -1.12 -6.93
C ALA A 291 -6.25 -1.11 -5.59
N ASP A 292 -5.44 -2.14 -5.30
CA ASP A 292 -4.57 -2.20 -4.10
C ASP A 292 -3.47 -1.14 -4.16
N ALA A 293 -2.87 -0.92 -5.34
CA ALA A 293 -1.84 0.09 -5.52
C ALA A 293 -2.37 1.51 -5.35
N VAL A 294 -3.49 1.84 -6.00
CA VAL A 294 -4.14 3.15 -5.89
C VAL A 294 -4.55 3.41 -4.44
N ASP A 295 -5.19 2.45 -3.79
CA ASP A 295 -5.61 2.59 -2.39
C ASP A 295 -4.43 2.93 -1.45
N ARG A 296 -3.34 2.15 -1.54
CA ARG A 296 -2.14 2.39 -0.72
C ARG A 296 -1.50 3.75 -0.97
N LEU A 297 -1.42 4.19 -2.22
CA LEU A 297 -0.86 5.48 -2.58
C LEU A 297 -1.75 6.63 -2.08
N LEU A 298 -3.06 6.56 -2.30
CA LEU A 298 -3.99 7.61 -1.87
C LEU A 298 -4.07 7.72 -0.35
N VAL A 299 -4.19 6.58 0.35
CA VAL A 299 -4.19 6.55 1.83
C VAL A 299 -2.89 7.13 2.39
N ALA A 300 -1.73 6.80 1.80
CA ALA A 300 -0.44 7.38 2.20
C ALA A 300 -0.34 8.89 1.90
N ALA A 301 -1.02 9.38 0.86
CA ALA A 301 -1.15 10.80 0.53
C ALA A 301 -2.18 11.56 1.41
N GLY A 302 -2.84 10.86 2.33
CA GLY A 302 -3.87 11.39 3.21
C GLY A 302 -5.26 11.52 2.58
N VAL A 303 -5.50 10.83 1.46
CA VAL A 303 -6.79 10.79 0.75
C VAL A 303 -7.50 9.49 1.11
N GLU A 304 -8.74 9.57 1.58
CA GLU A 304 -9.53 8.36 1.90
C GLU A 304 -9.87 7.63 0.60
N CYS A 305 -9.41 6.38 0.49
CA CYS A 305 -9.69 5.48 -0.62
C CYS A 305 -10.13 4.12 -0.06
N ARG A 306 -10.96 3.41 -0.82
CA ARG A 306 -11.40 2.04 -0.49
C ARG A 306 -11.52 1.22 -1.75
N MET A 307 -11.10 -0.03 -1.69
CA MET A 307 -11.34 -0.98 -2.77
C MET A 307 -12.81 -1.43 -2.80
N VAL A 308 -13.40 -1.42 -3.99
CA VAL A 308 -14.73 -1.97 -4.28
C VAL A 308 -14.58 -3.33 -4.96
N ILE A 309 -15.45 -4.27 -4.58
CA ILE A 309 -15.51 -5.60 -5.16
C ILE A 309 -16.87 -5.81 -5.81
N GLY A 310 -16.86 -6.25 -7.06
CA GLY A 310 -18.08 -6.44 -7.81
C GLY A 310 -17.84 -7.19 -9.11
N ASP A 311 -18.66 -6.89 -10.10
CA ASP A 311 -18.54 -7.41 -11.45
C ASP A 311 -18.50 -6.25 -12.45
N ALA A 312 -17.77 -6.44 -13.54
CA ALA A 312 -17.74 -5.51 -14.66
C ALA A 312 -17.99 -6.23 -15.99
N ASN A 313 -18.65 -5.56 -16.93
CA ASN A 313 -18.97 -6.09 -18.25
C ASN A 313 -17.95 -5.64 -19.28
N ASN A 314 -17.05 -6.54 -19.68
CA ASN A 314 -15.99 -6.25 -20.66
C ASN A 314 -16.47 -6.15 -22.12
N GLY A 315 -17.78 -5.98 -22.34
CA GLY A 315 -18.43 -5.99 -23.64
C GLY A 315 -18.92 -7.37 -24.10
N THR A 316 -18.46 -8.46 -23.47
CA THR A 316 -18.88 -9.83 -23.79
C THR A 316 -19.54 -10.57 -22.64
N GLU A 317 -19.04 -10.40 -21.42
CA GLU A 317 -19.53 -11.08 -20.24
C GLU A 317 -19.25 -10.28 -18.98
N TRP A 318 -19.98 -10.61 -17.90
CA TRP A 318 -19.71 -10.08 -16.57
C TRP A 318 -18.61 -10.91 -15.92
N ILE A 319 -17.52 -10.25 -15.55
CA ILE A 319 -16.38 -10.85 -14.86
C ILE A 319 -16.22 -10.20 -13.48
N GLY A 320 -15.73 -10.97 -12.51
CA GLY A 320 -15.33 -10.42 -11.22
C GLY A 320 -14.30 -9.31 -11.42
N HIS A 321 -14.52 -8.18 -10.77
CA HIS A 321 -13.71 -6.98 -10.95
C HIS A 321 -13.48 -6.26 -9.62
N ALA A 322 -12.46 -5.42 -9.58
CA ALA A 322 -12.10 -4.61 -8.42
C ALA A 322 -11.61 -3.24 -8.88
N TRP A 323 -12.10 -2.21 -8.22
CA TRP A 323 -11.77 -0.79 -8.48
C TRP A 323 -11.79 -0.02 -7.16
N ASN A 324 -11.85 1.31 -7.17
CA ASN A 324 -11.82 2.14 -5.97
C ASN A 324 -13.01 3.10 -5.86
N ILE A 325 -13.36 3.44 -4.61
CA ILE A 325 -14.08 4.67 -4.28
C ILE A 325 -13.15 5.58 -3.51
N VAL A 326 -13.08 6.84 -3.92
CA VAL A 326 -12.17 7.85 -3.38
C VAL A 326 -12.98 9.03 -2.84
N LYS A 327 -12.53 9.59 -1.72
CA LYS A 327 -13.10 10.81 -1.15
C LYS A 327 -12.27 12.03 -1.48
N ILE A 328 -12.83 12.92 -2.30
CA ILE A 328 -12.18 14.12 -2.79
C ILE A 328 -12.92 15.34 -2.25
N GLN A 329 -12.22 16.15 -1.45
CA GLN A 329 -12.77 17.38 -0.83
C GLN A 329 -14.11 17.18 -0.10
N GLY A 330 -14.35 15.98 0.44
CA GLY A 330 -15.54 15.66 1.23
C GLY A 330 -16.62 14.84 0.51
N GLU A 331 -16.56 14.77 -0.83
CA GLU A 331 -17.50 14.00 -1.66
C GLU A 331 -16.87 12.68 -2.12
N TYR A 332 -17.69 11.66 -2.36
CA TYR A 332 -17.23 10.34 -2.82
C TYR A 332 -17.39 10.19 -4.34
N TYR A 333 -16.41 9.53 -4.94
CA TYR A 333 -16.33 9.29 -6.38
C TYR A 333 -15.89 7.87 -6.67
N GLN A 334 -16.37 7.31 -7.77
CA GLN A 334 -15.91 6.05 -8.32
C GLN A 334 -14.65 6.29 -9.17
N LEU A 335 -13.67 5.39 -9.02
CA LEU A 335 -12.39 5.43 -9.74
C LEU A 335 -12.02 4.01 -10.21
N ASP A 336 -11.80 3.83 -11.52
CA ASP A 336 -11.28 2.57 -12.08
C ASP A 336 -10.01 2.79 -12.92
N SER A 337 -8.86 2.72 -12.24
CA SER A 337 -7.54 2.83 -12.86
C SER A 337 -7.19 1.68 -13.81
N THR A 338 -7.92 0.55 -13.75
CA THR A 338 -7.68 -0.58 -14.65
C THR A 338 -8.29 -0.29 -16.02
N TRP A 339 -9.51 0.26 -16.04
CA TRP A 339 -10.20 0.60 -17.28
C TRP A 339 -9.74 1.95 -17.86
N ASP A 340 -9.01 2.73 -17.07
CA ASP A 340 -8.20 3.87 -17.52
C ASP A 340 -6.81 3.48 -18.06
N ASP A 341 -6.42 2.18 -18.04
CA ASP A 341 -5.26 1.58 -18.71
C ASP A 341 -5.66 0.66 -19.90
N PRO A 342 -6.15 1.22 -21.02
CA PRO A 342 -6.57 0.46 -22.18
C PRO A 342 -5.41 -0.28 -22.86
N VAL A 343 -5.57 -1.60 -23.02
CA VAL A 343 -4.64 -2.44 -23.78
C VAL A 343 -4.77 -2.19 -25.28
N ILE A 344 -3.75 -1.57 -25.88
CA ILE A 344 -3.72 -1.28 -27.33
C ILE A 344 -3.05 -2.43 -28.10
N SER A 345 -3.56 -2.75 -29.29
CA SER A 345 -3.12 -3.91 -30.09
C SER A 345 -1.64 -3.86 -30.53
N ASP A 346 -1.04 -2.68 -30.61
CA ASP A 346 0.37 -2.50 -30.93
C ASP A 346 1.29 -2.54 -29.69
N GLY A 347 0.71 -2.72 -28.49
CA GLY A 347 1.40 -2.79 -27.21
C GLY A 347 1.84 -1.44 -26.66
N SER A 348 1.41 -0.33 -27.25
CA SER A 348 1.60 1.02 -26.70
C SER A 348 0.78 1.23 -25.43
N ASN A 349 1.33 2.04 -24.52
CA ASN A 349 0.61 2.48 -23.31
C ASN A 349 -0.22 3.71 -23.66
N ARG A 350 -1.45 3.78 -23.15
CA ARG A 350 -2.32 4.96 -23.30
C ARG A 350 -2.98 5.23 -21.96
N LEU A 351 -2.69 6.38 -21.37
CA LEU A 351 -3.43 6.91 -20.24
C LEU A 351 -4.82 7.37 -20.69
N SER A 352 -5.86 6.97 -19.96
CA SER A 352 -7.22 7.53 -20.07
C SER A 352 -7.68 8.03 -18.70
N HIS A 353 -8.77 8.80 -18.71
CA HIS A 353 -9.44 9.30 -17.51
C HIS A 353 -10.96 9.15 -17.62
N SER A 354 -11.42 8.17 -18.39
CA SER A 354 -12.84 7.91 -18.65
C SER A 354 -13.55 7.41 -17.38
N TYR A 355 -12.82 6.75 -16.49
CA TYR A 355 -13.29 6.23 -15.22
C TYR A 355 -12.73 7.01 -14.02
N PHE A 356 -12.22 8.23 -14.26
CA PHE A 356 -11.66 9.10 -13.24
C PHE A 356 -12.75 9.96 -12.60
N ASN A 357 -13.01 9.71 -11.31
CA ASN A 357 -13.97 10.42 -10.48
C ASN A 357 -15.38 10.52 -11.09
N ILE A 358 -15.99 9.38 -11.35
CA ILE A 358 -17.34 9.29 -11.92
C ILE A 358 -18.38 8.95 -10.86
N THR A 359 -19.65 9.14 -11.19
CA THR A 359 -20.79 8.83 -10.32
C THR A 359 -21.17 7.35 -10.35
N ASP A 360 -21.97 6.92 -9.37
CA ASP A 360 -22.60 5.60 -9.35
C ASP A 360 -23.43 5.34 -10.62
N ASP A 361 -24.21 6.34 -11.07
CA ASP A 361 -25.02 6.26 -12.29
C ASP A 361 -24.15 6.06 -13.55
N GLN A 362 -22.96 6.67 -13.57
CA GLN A 362 -22.02 6.53 -14.68
C GLN A 362 -21.37 5.14 -14.68
N ILE A 363 -20.80 4.71 -13.55
CA ILE A 363 -20.07 3.43 -13.50
C ILE A 363 -21.04 2.24 -13.61
N ALA A 364 -22.27 2.35 -13.12
CA ALA A 364 -23.30 1.29 -13.19
C ALA A 364 -23.73 0.90 -14.61
N LYS A 365 -23.33 1.66 -15.64
CA LYS A 365 -23.53 1.29 -17.05
C LYS A 365 -22.90 -0.06 -17.38
N ASN A 366 -21.73 -0.34 -16.80
CA ASN A 366 -20.95 -1.55 -17.04
C ASN A 366 -20.36 -2.17 -15.78
N HIS A 367 -20.59 -1.60 -14.59
CA HIS A 367 -20.20 -2.18 -13.30
C HIS A 367 -21.41 -2.51 -12.42
N ARG A 368 -21.23 -3.47 -11.49
CA ARG A 368 -22.21 -3.85 -10.47
C ARG A 368 -21.50 -4.16 -9.17
N TRP A 369 -21.99 -3.62 -8.06
CA TRP A 369 -21.50 -3.88 -6.70
C TRP A 369 -22.67 -3.87 -5.72
N ASN A 370 -22.42 -4.28 -4.48
CA ASN A 370 -23.38 -4.12 -3.41
C ASN A 370 -23.35 -2.69 -2.87
N THR A 371 -24.28 -1.84 -3.29
CA THR A 371 -24.32 -0.42 -2.90
C THR A 371 -24.49 -0.23 -1.39
N ASP A 372 -25.08 -1.18 -0.66
CA ASP A 372 -25.28 -1.07 0.78
C ASP A 372 -23.96 -1.16 1.58
N GLU A 373 -22.86 -1.60 0.95
CA GLU A 373 -21.54 -1.75 1.58
C GLU A 373 -20.64 -0.51 1.42
N TYR A 374 -21.03 0.46 0.58
CA TYR A 374 -20.16 1.56 0.16
C TYR A 374 -20.90 2.91 0.20
N PRO A 375 -20.18 4.05 0.33
CA PRO A 375 -20.82 5.36 0.24
C PRO A 375 -21.31 5.65 -1.19
N GLU A 376 -22.39 6.44 -1.29
CA GLU A 376 -22.96 6.86 -2.57
C GLU A 376 -22.06 7.90 -3.25
N CYS A 377 -21.85 7.74 -4.56
CA CYS A 377 -21.03 8.64 -5.37
C CYS A 377 -21.92 9.43 -6.35
N THR A 378 -22.32 10.65 -5.98
CA THR A 378 -23.24 11.48 -6.78
C THR A 378 -22.61 12.72 -7.41
N SER A 379 -21.40 13.09 -6.99
CA SER A 379 -20.77 14.32 -7.43
C SER A 379 -20.04 14.14 -8.76
N THR A 380 -19.98 15.20 -9.55
CA THR A 380 -19.15 15.30 -10.76
C THR A 380 -18.10 16.40 -10.66
N GLU A 381 -18.00 17.12 -9.54
CA GLU A 381 -17.17 18.33 -9.42
C GLU A 381 -15.70 18.07 -9.80
N TYR A 382 -15.17 16.92 -9.39
CA TYR A 382 -13.80 16.49 -9.67
C TYR A 382 -13.69 15.36 -10.71
N SER A 383 -14.76 15.11 -11.50
CA SER A 383 -14.64 14.30 -12.71
C SER A 383 -13.64 14.95 -13.66
N PHE A 384 -12.87 14.15 -14.41
CA PHE A 384 -11.77 14.66 -15.22
C PHE A 384 -12.15 15.80 -16.18
N ASP A 385 -13.30 15.70 -16.84
CA ASP A 385 -13.80 16.74 -17.76
C ASP A 385 -14.15 18.08 -17.09
N ASN A 386 -14.31 18.09 -15.76
CA ASN A 386 -14.54 19.31 -14.97
C ASN A 386 -13.24 19.85 -14.35
N LEU A 387 -12.13 19.13 -14.49
CA LEU A 387 -10.81 19.62 -14.11
C LEU A 387 -10.26 20.54 -15.20
N ASN A 388 -9.58 21.61 -14.80
CA ASN A 388 -8.85 22.48 -15.72
C ASN A 388 -7.48 21.85 -16.11
N VAL A 389 -7.52 20.61 -16.57
CA VAL A 389 -6.36 19.80 -16.96
C VAL A 389 -6.52 19.36 -18.41
N VAL A 390 -5.45 19.49 -19.19
CA VAL A 390 -5.46 19.10 -20.61
C VAL A 390 -5.09 17.63 -20.74
N GLU A 391 -6.00 16.82 -21.29
CA GLU A 391 -5.75 15.42 -21.64
C GLU A 391 -4.69 15.33 -22.75
N LYS A 392 -3.81 14.33 -22.67
CA LYS A 392 -2.76 14.11 -23.66
C LYS A 392 -2.90 12.76 -24.34
N ASP A 393 -2.60 12.72 -25.63
CA ASP A 393 -2.56 11.47 -26.39
C ASP A 393 -1.24 10.70 -26.19
N VAL A 394 -1.16 9.51 -26.81
CA VAL A 394 0.03 8.64 -26.76
C VAL A 394 1.30 9.26 -27.35
N TYR A 395 1.19 10.37 -28.07
CA TYR A 395 2.31 11.12 -28.64
C TYR A 395 2.68 12.34 -27.77
N GLY A 396 1.95 12.58 -26.67
CA GLY A 396 2.12 13.72 -25.77
C GLY A 396 1.45 15.01 -26.26
N ASN A 397 0.68 14.95 -27.34
CA ASN A 397 -0.07 16.10 -27.85
C ASN A 397 -1.33 16.32 -27.01
N ASP A 398 -1.75 17.58 -26.94
CA ASP A 398 -3.01 17.94 -26.30
C ASP A 398 -4.20 17.39 -27.10
N ILE A 399 -5.15 16.75 -26.42
CA ILE A 399 -6.39 16.31 -27.04
C ILE A 399 -7.35 17.52 -27.10
N LYS A 400 -7.70 17.95 -28.31
CA LYS A 400 -8.63 19.06 -28.52
C LYS A 400 -10.05 18.58 -28.21
N VAL A 401 -10.69 19.16 -27.20
CA VAL A 401 -12.09 18.86 -26.86
C VAL A 401 -13.03 19.76 -27.68
N VAL A 402 -14.02 19.16 -28.35
CA VAL A 402 -14.98 19.87 -29.21
C VAL A 402 -16.40 19.35 -28.99
N ASP A 403 -17.41 20.21 -29.12
CA ASP A 403 -18.82 19.87 -28.87
C ASP A 403 -19.72 19.95 -30.12
N ASN A 404 -19.18 20.45 -31.24
CA ASN A 404 -19.91 20.61 -32.50
C ASN A 404 -19.00 20.35 -33.72
N TYR A 405 -19.63 20.18 -34.90
CA TYR A 405 -18.93 19.81 -36.13
C TYR A 405 -17.94 20.89 -36.62
N ASN A 406 -18.27 22.17 -36.45
CA ASN A 406 -17.41 23.26 -36.93
C ASN A 406 -16.10 23.30 -36.14
N ASP A 407 -16.18 23.14 -34.82
CA ASP A 407 -14.99 23.11 -33.96
C ASP A 407 -14.14 21.87 -34.25
N PHE A 408 -14.76 20.72 -34.50
CA PHE A 408 -14.06 19.53 -35.00
C PHE A 408 -13.33 19.82 -36.33
N TYR A 409 -14.03 20.39 -37.32
CA TYR A 409 -13.45 20.74 -38.60
C TYR A 409 -12.27 21.70 -38.43
N SER A 410 -12.44 22.76 -37.63
CA SER A 410 -11.40 23.76 -37.37
C SER A 410 -10.19 23.16 -36.66
N ALA A 411 -10.39 22.30 -35.65
CA ALA A 411 -9.31 21.63 -34.93
C ALA A 411 -8.42 20.79 -35.85
N VAL A 412 -9.03 20.05 -36.78
CA VAL A 412 -8.33 19.19 -37.75
C VAL A 412 -7.70 20.03 -38.87
N GLU A 413 -8.41 21.03 -39.39
CA GLU A 413 -7.91 21.92 -40.44
C GLU A 413 -6.68 22.69 -39.96
N GLU A 414 -6.72 23.21 -38.74
CA GLU A 414 -5.60 23.93 -38.14
C GLU A 414 -4.35 23.04 -38.08
N ALA A 415 -4.47 21.85 -37.47
CA ALA A 415 -3.35 20.94 -37.30
C ALA A 415 -2.73 20.52 -38.64
N LEU A 416 -3.56 20.09 -39.59
CA LEU A 416 -3.09 19.63 -40.89
C LEU A 416 -2.49 20.76 -41.75
N SER A 417 -3.10 21.96 -41.72
CA SER A 417 -2.59 23.11 -42.48
C SER A 417 -1.29 23.69 -41.91
N GLN A 418 -1.05 23.52 -40.61
CA GLN A 418 0.22 23.89 -39.96
C GLN A 418 1.31 22.81 -40.12
N GLY A 419 0.98 21.67 -40.72
CA GLY A 419 1.92 20.58 -40.97
C GLY A 419 2.17 19.68 -39.76
N GLU A 420 1.33 19.72 -38.73
CA GLU A 420 1.45 18.84 -37.56
C GLU A 420 1.37 17.36 -37.98
N ASN A 421 2.20 16.51 -37.36
CA ASN A 421 2.30 15.08 -37.68
C ASN A 421 1.10 14.27 -37.17
N SER A 422 0.44 14.74 -36.12
CA SER A 422 -0.77 14.12 -35.59
C SER A 422 -1.66 15.14 -34.90
N VAL A 423 -2.96 14.83 -34.84
CA VAL A 423 -3.96 15.58 -34.07
C VAL A 423 -4.95 14.62 -33.43
N SER A 424 -5.25 14.86 -32.16
CA SER A 424 -6.21 14.09 -31.37
C SER A 424 -7.37 14.99 -30.96
N VAL A 425 -8.60 14.54 -31.21
CA VAL A 425 -9.82 15.31 -30.95
C VAL A 425 -10.83 14.45 -30.18
N LYS A 426 -11.33 14.97 -29.04
CA LYS A 426 -12.43 14.38 -28.25
C LYS A 426 -13.73 15.12 -28.60
N ILE A 427 -14.68 14.42 -29.21
CA ILE A 427 -15.97 14.96 -29.65
C ILE A 427 -17.04 14.57 -28.62
N LEU A 428 -17.54 15.54 -27.83
CA LEU A 428 -18.47 15.27 -26.73
C LEU A 428 -19.84 14.77 -27.20
N ASN A 429 -20.44 15.41 -28.21
CA ASN A 429 -21.78 15.09 -28.72
C ASN A 429 -21.71 14.44 -30.11
N TYR A 430 -20.95 13.35 -30.24
CA TYR A 430 -20.72 12.74 -31.54
C TYR A 430 -22.02 12.17 -32.17
N ASN A 431 -22.33 12.64 -33.38
CA ASN A 431 -23.42 12.13 -34.20
C ASN A 431 -22.89 11.68 -35.56
N SER A 432 -22.95 10.38 -35.87
CA SER A 432 -22.43 9.85 -37.14
C SER A 432 -23.11 10.39 -38.39
N SER A 433 -24.31 10.98 -38.26
CA SER A 433 -25.01 11.65 -39.38
C SER A 433 -24.46 13.05 -39.67
N GLU A 434 -23.83 13.69 -38.68
CA GLU A 434 -23.25 15.03 -38.78
C GLU A 434 -21.74 14.96 -39.02
N TYR A 435 -21.05 14.01 -38.38
CA TYR A 435 -19.59 13.88 -38.40
C TYR A 435 -19.14 12.80 -39.39
N ASN A 436 -19.05 13.17 -40.67
CA ASN A 436 -18.36 12.34 -41.67
C ASN A 436 -16.85 12.62 -41.63
N ILE A 437 -16.15 11.95 -40.69
CA ILE A 437 -14.71 12.15 -40.41
C ILE A 437 -13.86 11.95 -41.67
N THR A 438 -14.06 10.83 -42.39
CA THR A 438 -13.28 10.51 -43.60
C THR A 438 -13.50 11.54 -44.71
N GLN A 439 -14.74 11.96 -44.94
CA GLN A 439 -15.02 12.99 -45.94
C GLN A 439 -14.38 14.33 -45.55
N THR A 440 -14.51 14.72 -44.29
CA THR A 440 -13.94 15.96 -43.75
C THR A 440 -12.43 16.02 -43.97
N LEU A 441 -11.72 14.93 -43.67
CA LEU A 441 -10.29 14.82 -43.90
C LEU A 441 -9.91 14.90 -45.38
N ASN A 442 -10.64 14.21 -46.26
CA ASN A 442 -10.41 14.28 -47.70
C ASN A 442 -10.60 15.70 -48.25
N GLU A 443 -11.58 16.45 -47.72
CA GLU A 443 -11.82 17.84 -48.10
C GLU A 443 -10.67 18.76 -47.65
N ILE A 444 -10.19 18.60 -46.40
CA ILE A 444 -9.05 19.36 -45.86
C ILE A 444 -7.77 19.03 -46.62
N CYS A 445 -7.41 17.75 -46.79
CA CYS A 445 -6.20 17.35 -47.51
C CYS A 445 -6.21 17.88 -48.96
N LYS A 446 -7.36 17.84 -49.63
CA LYS A 446 -7.52 18.42 -50.97
C LYS A 446 -7.39 19.95 -50.96
N LYS A 447 -7.94 20.64 -49.96
CA LYS A 447 -7.88 22.10 -49.83
C LYS A 447 -6.43 22.61 -49.66
N TYR A 448 -5.60 21.87 -48.93
CA TYR A 448 -4.22 22.25 -48.60
C TYR A 448 -3.13 21.50 -49.39
N ASN A 449 -3.51 20.72 -50.41
CA ASN A 449 -2.60 19.89 -51.22
C ASN A 449 -1.71 18.94 -50.39
N ILE A 450 -2.28 18.34 -49.35
CA ILE A 450 -1.58 17.35 -48.51
C ILE A 450 -1.60 16.00 -49.25
N SER A 451 -0.43 15.51 -49.62
CA SER A 451 -0.26 14.25 -50.36
C SER A 451 0.24 13.07 -49.50
N GLU A 452 0.57 13.34 -48.24
CA GLU A 452 0.98 12.36 -47.23
C GLU A 452 -0.20 11.41 -46.93
N GLU A 453 0.09 10.13 -46.65
CA GLU A 453 -0.95 9.20 -46.22
C GLU A 453 -1.39 9.55 -44.81
N VAL A 454 -2.69 9.50 -44.54
CA VAL A 454 -3.26 9.86 -43.25
C VAL A 454 -4.00 8.66 -42.69
N THR A 455 -3.60 8.21 -41.50
CA THR A 455 -4.27 7.15 -40.75
C THR A 455 -5.26 7.76 -39.77
N ILE A 456 -6.44 7.17 -39.69
CA ILE A 456 -7.52 7.59 -38.77
C ILE A 456 -7.80 6.45 -37.81
N THR A 457 -7.63 6.71 -36.52
CA THR A 457 -8.04 5.81 -35.45
C THR A 457 -9.20 6.44 -34.69
N THR A 458 -10.25 5.68 -34.42
CA THR A 458 -11.36 6.18 -33.60
C THR A 458 -11.76 5.18 -32.54
N TYR A 459 -12.13 5.67 -31.37
CA TYR A 459 -12.69 4.90 -30.27
C TYR A 459 -13.72 5.75 -29.53
N SER A 460 -14.60 5.11 -28.77
CA SER A 460 -15.63 5.80 -28.00
C SER A 460 -15.37 5.58 -26.52
N ASP A 461 -15.63 6.62 -25.73
CA ASP A 461 -15.72 6.50 -24.28
C ASP A 461 -17.14 6.04 -23.94
N GLU A 462 -17.25 4.91 -23.25
CA GLU A 462 -18.52 4.29 -22.89
C GLU A 462 -19.25 5.02 -21.77
N ILE A 463 -18.51 5.80 -20.97
CA ILE A 463 -19.04 6.56 -19.84
C ILE A 463 -19.58 7.90 -20.31
N SER A 464 -18.78 8.71 -20.99
CA SER A 464 -19.24 10.01 -21.49
C SER A 464 -20.05 9.91 -22.80
N GLY A 465 -19.85 8.85 -23.58
CA GLY A 465 -20.34 8.74 -24.95
C GLY A 465 -19.51 9.53 -25.96
N ALA A 466 -18.44 10.19 -25.53
CA ALA A 466 -17.57 10.98 -26.39
C ALA A 466 -16.86 10.10 -27.43
N LYS A 467 -16.59 10.67 -28.60
CA LYS A 467 -15.85 10.01 -29.68
C LYS A 467 -14.46 10.61 -29.79
N TYR A 468 -13.44 9.78 -29.61
CA TYR A 468 -12.06 10.16 -29.85
C TYR A 468 -11.69 9.87 -31.31
N VAL A 469 -11.02 10.84 -31.93
CA VAL A 469 -10.52 10.79 -33.30
C VAL A 469 -9.04 11.16 -33.28
N VAL A 470 -8.19 10.21 -33.63
CA VAL A 470 -6.74 10.39 -33.73
C VAL A 470 -6.36 10.30 -35.20
N ILE A 471 -5.71 11.35 -35.69
CA ILE A 471 -5.27 11.48 -37.08
C ILE A 471 -3.76 11.54 -37.07
N VAL A 472 -3.09 10.68 -37.83
CA VAL A 472 -1.63 10.60 -37.91
C VAL A 472 -1.20 10.60 -39.36
N LYS A 473 -0.27 11.50 -39.72
CA LYS A 473 0.36 11.52 -41.04
C LYS A 473 1.54 10.56 -41.06
N SER A 474 1.67 9.82 -42.16
CA SER A 474 2.75 8.86 -42.42
C SER A 474 4.08 9.50 -42.76
#